data_AF-A0A820DCU0-F1
#
_entry.id   AF-A0A820DCU0-F1
#
_cell.length_a   1.000
_cell.length_b   1.000
_cell.length_c   1.000
_cell.angle_alpha   90.00
_cell.angle_beta   90.00
_cell.angle_gamma   90.00
#
_symmetry.space_group_name_H-M   'P 1'
#
loop_
_entity.id
_entity.type
_entity.pdbx_description
1 polymer ?
#
loop_
_entity_poly.entity_id
_entity_poly.type
_entity_poly.pdbx_seq_one_letter_code
_entity_poly.pdbx_strand_id
1 'polypeptide(L)'
;MISYHYIICLILLIYFSRTIHSSIPFIINPGCDLAQCETSGYPALFYANHFIGNDTIHIFYSSFDELTISIVQTKKGYEPHINYTALFSKQYSNSIVFEDTTPLNSFSLIIRRLIKFNDKDDTGRLNDDDNTTESYWLKGLKTDTTRQDNNTNQPSFHLPLDNINGVLNVDINYPGESMRDLKFPKLHSTPKSYFLNIALKADNYTLPNTRFALEFYIIQLGIEGTHFSSSKYIDDQYTP
;
A
#
# COMPACT_ATOMS: atom_id res chain seq x y z
N MET A 1 -0.96 -7.81 -52.12
CA MET A 1 -1.72 -6.61 -51.69
C MET A 1 -2.35 -6.91 -50.34
N ILE A 2 -1.79 -6.38 -49.26
CA ILE A 2 -2.44 -6.45 -47.94
C ILE A 2 -3.63 -5.48 -48.01
N SER A 3 -4.84 -6.00 -47.84
CA SER A 3 -6.08 -5.21 -47.93
C SER A 3 -6.06 -4.11 -46.86
N TYR A 4 -6.36 -2.87 -47.26
CA TYR A 4 -6.42 -1.68 -46.40
C TYR A 4 -7.29 -1.89 -45.15
N HIS A 5 -8.27 -2.80 -45.24
CA HIS A 5 -9.16 -3.21 -44.15
C HIS A 5 -8.42 -3.94 -43.01
N TYR A 6 -7.38 -4.73 -43.32
CA TYR A 6 -6.58 -5.42 -42.30
C TYR A 6 -5.76 -4.44 -41.47
N ILE A 7 -5.21 -3.39 -42.11
CA ILE A 7 -4.43 -2.35 -41.42
C ILE A 7 -5.33 -1.55 -40.48
N ILE A 8 -6.54 -1.18 -40.92
CA ILE A 8 -7.51 -0.46 -40.09
C ILE A 8 -7.98 -1.32 -38.91
N CYS A 9 -8.28 -2.60 -39.12
CA CYS A 9 -8.63 -3.52 -38.04
C CYS A 9 -7.51 -3.68 -37.01
N LEU A 10 -6.25 -3.80 -37.46
CA LEU A 10 -5.10 -3.92 -36.57
C LEU A 10 -4.88 -2.64 -35.75
N ILE A 11 -5.02 -1.47 -36.37
CA ILE A 11 -4.91 -0.17 -35.67
C ILE A 11 -6.03 -0.02 -34.64
N LEU A 12 -7.27 -0.38 -34.98
CA LEU A 12 -8.40 -0.34 -34.04
C LEU A 12 -8.20 -1.33 -32.89
N LEU A 13 -7.73 -2.55 -33.16
CA LEU A 13 -7.40 -3.53 -32.12
C LEU A 13 -6.32 -3.01 -31.17
N ILE A 14 -5.26 -2.37 -31.68
CA ILE A 14 -4.20 -1.77 -30.86
C ILE A 14 -4.74 -0.58 -30.04
N TYR A 15 -5.68 0.18 -30.59
CA TYR A 15 -6.30 1.31 -29.90
C TYR A 15 -7.24 0.85 -28.78
N PHE A 16 -8.04 -0.18 -29.02
CA PHE A 16 -8.95 -0.78 -28.03
C PHE A 16 -8.24 -1.70 -27.04
N SER A 17 -7.05 -2.23 -27.36
CA SER A 17 -6.26 -3.05 -26.43
C SER A 17 -5.44 -2.22 -25.45
N ARG A 18 -5.43 -0.89 -25.55
CA ARG A 18 -4.91 -0.04 -24.47
C ARG A 18 -5.91 -0.06 -23.33
N THR A 19 -5.76 -1.04 -22.43
CA THR A 19 -6.34 -0.99 -21.09
C THR A 19 -5.86 0.29 -20.43
N ILE A 20 -6.71 1.31 -20.40
CA ILE A 20 -6.47 2.56 -19.69
C ILE A 20 -6.57 2.20 -18.20
N HIS A 21 -5.44 1.85 -17.58
CA HIS A 21 -5.41 1.74 -16.14
C HIS A 21 -5.61 3.16 -15.60
N SER A 22 -6.80 3.43 -15.06
CA SER A 22 -7.08 4.70 -14.38
C SER A 22 -6.31 4.69 -13.06
N SER A 23 -5.14 5.32 -13.04
CA SER A 23 -4.42 5.56 -11.79
C SER A 23 -5.09 6.73 -11.04
N ILE A 24 -5.31 6.56 -9.73
CA ILE A 24 -5.68 7.70 -8.89
C ILE A 24 -4.40 8.50 -8.62
N PRO A 25 -4.38 9.81 -8.91
CA PRO A 25 -3.23 10.64 -8.59
C PRO A 25 -3.13 10.82 -7.07
N PHE A 26 -1.96 10.49 -6.52
CA PHE A 26 -1.63 10.80 -5.13
C PHE A 26 -0.91 12.15 -5.06
N ILE A 27 -1.25 12.93 -4.03
CA ILE A 27 -0.59 14.18 -3.68
C ILE A 27 0.26 13.92 -2.43
N ILE A 28 1.52 14.37 -2.46
CA ILE A 28 2.43 14.27 -1.32
C ILE A 28 2.24 15.49 -0.44
N ASN A 29 2.06 15.28 0.86
CA ASN A 29 1.90 16.33 1.87
C ASN A 29 0.92 17.44 1.44
N PRO A 30 -0.32 17.10 1.03
CA PRO A 30 -1.29 18.08 0.54
C PRO A 30 -1.50 19.22 1.53
N GLY A 31 -1.32 20.47 1.07
CA GLY A 31 -1.56 21.67 1.89
C GLY A 31 -0.54 21.91 3.01
N CYS A 32 0.64 21.30 2.95
CA CYS A 32 1.69 21.53 3.93
C CYS A 32 2.61 22.70 3.55
N ASP A 33 2.65 23.74 4.38
CA ASP A 33 3.54 24.91 4.22
C ASP A 33 4.82 24.84 5.07
N LEU A 34 5.11 23.69 5.69
CA LEU A 34 6.28 23.51 6.54
C LEU A 34 7.49 23.06 5.71
N ALA A 35 8.68 23.60 5.99
CA ALA A 35 9.91 23.26 5.28
C ALA A 35 10.23 21.75 5.32
N GLN A 36 9.82 21.06 6.39
CA GLN A 36 9.96 19.62 6.54
C GLN A 36 9.23 18.83 5.44
N CYS A 37 8.14 19.35 4.88
CA CYS A 37 7.35 18.66 3.85
C CYS A 37 8.02 18.60 2.49
N GLU A 38 8.99 19.48 2.22
CA GLU A 38 9.78 19.51 0.98
C GLU A 38 11.17 18.87 1.17
N THR A 39 11.55 18.53 2.40
CA THR A 39 12.88 18.04 2.73
C THR A 39 12.93 16.50 2.66
N SER A 40 13.85 15.96 1.84
CA SER A 40 14.08 14.51 1.76
C SER A 40 14.48 13.92 3.13
N GLY A 41 14.01 12.70 3.40
CA GLY A 41 14.27 11.99 4.65
C GLY A 41 13.36 12.37 5.82
N TYR A 42 12.46 13.34 5.65
CA TYR A 42 11.34 13.55 6.57
C TYR A 42 10.18 12.61 6.25
N PRO A 43 9.32 12.30 7.25
CA PRO A 43 8.08 11.59 7.01
C PRO A 43 7.20 12.30 5.98
N ALA A 44 6.45 11.51 5.21
CA ALA A 44 5.47 12.03 4.26
C ALA A 44 4.11 11.38 4.43
N LEU A 45 3.11 12.08 3.93
CA LEU A 45 1.74 11.64 3.82
C LEU A 45 1.32 11.73 2.35
N PHE A 46 1.15 10.60 1.70
CA PHE A 46 0.46 10.53 0.42
C PHE A 46 -1.05 10.54 0.66
N TYR A 47 -1.76 11.35 -0.11
CA TYR A 47 -3.21 11.44 -0.07
C TYR A 47 -3.80 11.30 -1.47
N ALA A 48 -4.85 10.50 -1.56
CA ALA A 48 -5.67 10.39 -2.74
C ALA A 48 -7.14 10.27 -2.34
N ASN A 49 -8.02 10.68 -3.24
CA ASN A 49 -9.44 10.40 -3.10
C ASN A 49 -10.04 9.98 -4.45
N HIS A 50 -11.17 9.28 -4.38
CA HIS A 50 -12.01 9.02 -5.54
C HIS A 50 -13.46 8.77 -5.10
N PHE A 51 -14.39 8.90 -6.04
CA PHE A 51 -15.82 8.78 -5.76
C PHE A 51 -16.35 7.38 -6.06
N ILE A 52 -17.15 6.85 -5.13
CA ILE A 52 -17.89 5.60 -5.31
C ILE A 52 -19.37 5.88 -5.03
N GLY A 53 -20.15 6.07 -6.09
CA GLY A 53 -21.55 6.47 -5.97
C GLY A 53 -21.69 7.84 -5.29
N ASN A 54 -22.30 7.85 -4.10
CA ASN A 54 -22.54 9.08 -3.32
C ASN A 54 -21.51 9.29 -2.19
N ASP A 55 -20.47 8.45 -2.14
CA ASP A 55 -19.44 8.48 -1.11
C ASP A 55 -18.08 8.84 -1.72
N THR A 56 -17.21 9.41 -0.90
CA THR A 56 -15.79 9.62 -1.20
C THR A 56 -14.97 8.59 -0.42
N ILE A 57 -14.03 7.95 -1.10
CA ILE A 57 -13.02 7.10 -0.46
C ILE A 57 -11.71 7.87 -0.43
N HIS A 58 -11.24 8.14 0.77
CA HIS A 58 -9.98 8.79 1.07
C HIS A 58 -8.93 7.73 1.38
N ILE A 59 -7.74 7.86 0.79
CA ILE A 59 -6.61 6.98 1.01
C ILE A 59 -5.48 7.82 1.54
N PHE A 60 -5.01 7.46 2.72
CA PHE A 60 -3.83 8.04 3.35
C PHE A 60 -2.76 6.98 3.42
N TYR A 61 -1.56 7.30 2.94
CA TYR A 61 -0.40 6.43 3.06
C TYR A 61 0.74 7.23 3.68
N SER A 62 1.06 6.89 4.92
CA SER A 62 1.83 7.72 5.83
C SER A 62 3.08 7.00 6.31
N SER A 63 4.18 7.73 6.41
CA SER A 63 5.39 7.32 7.14
C SER A 63 5.58 8.06 8.46
N PHE A 64 4.56 8.78 8.95
CA PHE A 64 4.62 9.41 10.26
C PHE A 64 4.55 8.35 11.36
N ASP A 65 5.63 8.24 12.12
CA ASP A 65 5.86 7.20 13.14
C ASP A 65 6.06 5.79 12.56
N GLU A 66 4.98 5.14 12.16
CA GLU A 66 4.93 3.80 11.59
C GLU A 66 4.26 3.85 10.21
N LEU A 67 4.68 2.94 9.33
CA LEU A 67 4.13 2.89 7.98
C LEU A 67 2.66 2.48 8.03
N THR A 68 1.78 3.42 7.67
CA THR A 68 0.34 3.29 7.89
C THR A 68 -0.44 3.58 6.63
N ILE A 69 -1.36 2.69 6.29
CA ILE A 69 -2.30 2.84 5.19
C ILE A 69 -3.70 2.97 5.79
N SER A 70 -4.34 4.11 5.61
CA SER A 70 -5.71 4.34 6.10
C SER A 70 -6.65 4.59 4.94
N ILE A 71 -7.76 3.87 4.92
CA ILE A 71 -8.88 4.05 3.99
C ILE A 71 -10.06 4.56 4.81
N VAL A 72 -10.59 5.72 4.42
CA VAL A 72 -11.68 6.38 5.11
C VAL A 72 -12.80 6.65 4.13
N GLN A 73 -14.03 6.26 4.48
CA GLN A 73 -15.22 6.51 3.67
C GLN A 73 -16.02 7.66 4.27
N THR A 74 -16.32 8.66 3.47
CA THR A 74 -17.18 9.79 3.83
C THR A 74 -18.29 9.96 2.80
N LYS A 75 -19.24 10.86 3.06
CA LYS A 75 -20.17 11.31 2.02
C LYS A 75 -19.43 12.20 1.00
N LYS A 76 -19.95 12.29 -0.21
CA LYS A 76 -19.35 13.14 -1.23
C LYS A 76 -19.26 14.61 -0.78
N GLY A 77 -18.12 15.25 -1.04
CA GLY A 77 -17.89 16.68 -0.80
C GLY A 77 -17.19 17.01 0.53
N TYR A 78 -16.96 16.02 1.40
CA TYR A 78 -16.14 16.21 2.61
C TYR A 78 -14.68 15.94 2.31
N GLU A 79 -13.81 16.87 2.67
CA GLU A 79 -12.35 16.75 2.51
C GLU A 79 -11.67 16.77 3.89
N PRO A 80 -10.50 16.13 4.04
CA PRO A 80 -9.78 16.11 5.30
C PRO A 80 -9.06 17.44 5.55
N HIS A 81 -9.07 17.90 6.80
CA HIS A 81 -8.15 18.90 7.31
C HIS A 81 -6.95 18.20 7.97
N ILE A 82 -5.73 18.58 7.60
CA ILE A 82 -4.48 17.94 8.05
C ILE A 82 -3.62 18.96 8.80
N ASN A 83 -3.38 18.70 10.08
CA ASN A 83 -2.50 19.50 10.92
C ASN A 83 -1.07 18.93 10.92
N TYR A 84 -0.24 19.39 9.97
CA TYR A 84 1.14 18.95 9.85
C TYR A 84 2.01 19.32 11.05
N THR A 85 1.76 20.47 11.70
CA THR A 85 2.49 20.86 12.91
C THR A 85 2.31 19.82 14.02
N ALA A 86 1.08 19.31 14.18
CA ALA A 86 0.77 18.24 15.11
C ALA A 86 1.45 16.92 14.71
N LEU A 87 1.40 16.56 13.41
CA LEU A 87 2.05 15.34 12.89
C LEU A 87 3.57 15.34 13.13
N PHE A 88 4.28 16.43 12.79
CA PHE A 88 5.74 16.53 12.99
C PHE A 88 6.14 16.63 14.47
N SER A 89 5.28 17.19 15.32
CA SER A 89 5.49 17.24 16.78
C SER A 89 5.05 15.97 17.52
N LYS A 90 4.64 14.93 16.78
CA LYS A 90 4.18 13.64 17.31
C LYS A 90 2.91 13.72 18.18
N GLN A 91 2.08 14.74 17.94
CA GLN A 91 0.77 14.92 18.55
C GLN A 91 -0.32 14.41 17.59
N TYR A 92 -0.39 13.09 17.40
CA TYR A 92 -1.20 12.47 16.33
C TYR A 92 -2.72 12.54 16.55
N SER A 93 -3.18 12.76 17.78
CA SER A 93 -4.62 12.81 18.06
C SER A 93 -5.26 13.99 17.33
N ASN A 94 -6.33 13.73 16.57
CA ASN A 94 -7.06 14.71 15.77
C ASN A 94 -6.19 15.50 14.77
N SER A 95 -5.04 14.95 14.35
CA SER A 95 -4.18 15.60 13.37
C SER A 95 -4.71 15.48 11.94
N ILE A 96 -5.64 14.55 11.69
CA ILE A 96 -6.40 14.44 10.44
C ILE A 96 -7.87 14.32 10.84
N VAL A 97 -8.68 15.30 10.44
CA VAL A 97 -10.10 15.38 10.80
C VAL A 97 -10.96 15.73 9.59
N PHE A 98 -12.22 15.34 9.63
CA PHE A 98 -13.24 15.78 8.70
C PHE A 98 -14.19 16.70 9.47
N GLU A 99 -14.02 18.01 9.36
CA GLU A 99 -14.61 18.98 10.30
C GLU A 99 -16.15 18.92 10.37
N ASP A 100 -16.80 18.62 9.24
CA ASP A 100 -18.26 18.66 9.11
C ASP A 100 -18.90 17.26 8.97
N THR A 101 -18.16 16.18 9.25
CA THR A 101 -18.71 14.82 9.15
C THR A 101 -17.96 13.81 10.00
N THR A 102 -18.65 12.71 10.33
CA THR A 102 -17.98 11.53 10.87
C THR A 102 -17.81 10.52 9.74
N PRO A 103 -16.61 9.92 9.56
CA PRO A 103 -16.43 8.83 8.63
C PRO A 103 -17.48 7.73 8.81
N LEU A 104 -18.05 7.27 7.70
CA LEU A 104 -19.01 6.18 7.68
C LEU A 104 -18.34 4.85 8.05
N ASN A 105 -17.14 4.65 7.52
CA ASN A 105 -16.27 3.52 7.81
C ASN A 105 -14.82 4.00 7.76
N SER A 106 -13.96 3.34 8.55
CA SER A 106 -12.52 3.50 8.39
C SER A 106 -11.79 2.17 8.62
N PHE A 107 -10.70 2.02 7.91
CA PHE A 107 -9.79 0.89 8.01
C PHE A 107 -8.37 1.44 8.00
N SER A 108 -7.52 0.97 8.91
CA SER A 108 -6.11 1.30 8.92
C SER A 108 -5.29 0.02 9.05
N LEU A 109 -4.27 -0.10 8.21
CA LEU A 109 -3.24 -1.13 8.25
C LEU A 109 -1.93 -0.49 8.65
N ILE A 110 -1.34 -0.96 9.75
CA ILE A 110 -0.04 -0.50 10.24
C ILE A 110 0.97 -1.63 10.03
N ILE A 111 2.07 -1.34 9.35
CA ILE A 111 3.16 -2.28 9.09
C ILE A 111 4.25 -2.04 10.13
N ARG A 112 4.34 -2.93 11.12
CA ARG A 112 5.02 -2.64 12.38
C ARG A 112 6.45 -3.17 12.44
N ARG A 113 6.62 -4.45 12.11
CA ARG A 113 7.89 -5.16 12.24
C ARG A 113 8.17 -6.03 11.01
N LEU A 114 9.45 -6.08 10.65
CA LEU A 114 10.00 -7.16 9.84
C LEU A 114 10.58 -8.20 10.79
N ILE A 115 10.19 -9.46 10.61
CA ILE A 115 10.62 -10.58 11.44
C ILE A 115 11.46 -11.50 10.56
N LYS A 116 12.66 -11.86 11.02
CA LYS A 116 13.56 -12.83 10.40
C LYS A 116 13.66 -14.04 11.32
N PHE A 117 13.49 -15.25 10.78
CA PHE A 117 13.51 -16.48 11.58
C PHE A 117 14.08 -17.65 10.77
N ASN A 118 14.49 -18.73 11.46
CA ASN A 118 15.04 -19.92 10.83
C ASN A 118 13.99 -21.03 10.75
N ASP A 119 13.41 -21.23 9.56
CA ASP A 119 12.41 -22.28 9.35
C ASP A 119 13.10 -23.61 9.04
N LYS A 120 13.68 -24.23 10.07
CA LYS A 120 14.44 -25.49 9.95
C LYS A 120 13.64 -26.61 9.29
N ASP A 121 12.35 -26.65 9.58
CA ASP A 121 11.43 -27.72 9.17
C ASP A 121 10.61 -27.36 7.92
N ASP A 122 10.90 -26.22 7.28
CA ASP A 122 10.24 -25.73 6.05
C ASP A 122 8.71 -25.64 6.15
N THR A 123 8.20 -25.22 7.32
CA THR A 123 6.77 -25.17 7.62
C THR A 123 6.09 -23.87 7.20
N GLY A 124 6.89 -22.83 6.92
CA GLY A 124 6.42 -21.46 6.71
C GLY A 124 5.82 -20.81 7.96
N ARG A 125 6.05 -21.37 9.15
CA ARG A 125 5.46 -20.90 10.41
C ARG A 125 6.50 -20.28 11.33
N LEU A 126 6.12 -19.18 11.96
CA LEU A 126 6.85 -18.62 13.09
C LEU A 126 6.58 -19.48 14.31
N ASN A 127 7.64 -19.96 14.95
CA ASN A 127 7.58 -20.67 16.22
C ASN A 127 7.96 -19.71 17.34
N ASP A 128 7.05 -19.51 18.30
CA ASP A 128 7.23 -18.55 19.39
C ASP A 128 8.45 -18.87 20.28
N ASP A 129 8.87 -20.14 20.32
CA ASP A 129 10.02 -20.62 21.10
C ASP A 129 11.35 -20.62 20.32
N ASP A 130 11.37 -20.14 19.08
CA ASP A 130 12.60 -20.09 18.27
C ASP A 130 13.51 -18.92 18.67
N ASN A 131 14.62 -19.25 19.32
CA ASN A 131 15.64 -18.30 19.75
C ASN A 131 16.42 -17.63 18.61
N THR A 132 16.21 -18.05 17.36
CA THR A 132 16.81 -17.42 16.18
C THR A 132 15.94 -16.32 15.57
N THR A 133 14.78 -16.05 16.17
CA THR A 133 13.87 -15.00 15.72
C THR A 133 14.44 -13.61 16.04
N GLU A 134 14.67 -12.83 14.99
CA GLU A 134 15.05 -11.42 15.07
C GLU A 134 13.89 -10.53 14.62
N SER A 135 13.58 -9.49 15.38
CA SER A 135 12.54 -8.52 15.06
C SER A 135 13.14 -7.14 14.81
N TYR A 136 12.81 -6.55 13.66
CA TYR A 136 13.23 -5.20 13.29
C TYR A 136 12.02 -4.27 13.28
N TRP A 137 12.09 -3.23 14.11
CA TRP A 137 11.09 -2.17 14.15
C TRP A 137 11.17 -1.34 12.88
N LEU A 138 10.03 -1.13 12.22
CA LEU A 138 9.94 -0.26 11.04
C LEU A 138 9.65 1.20 11.40
N LYS A 139 9.41 1.47 12.69
CA LYS A 139 9.15 2.80 13.24
C LYS A 139 10.37 3.72 13.07
N GLY A 140 10.12 4.94 12.59
CA GLY A 140 11.13 5.99 12.50
C GLY A 140 12.23 5.76 11.45
N LEU A 141 12.07 4.77 10.57
CA LEU A 141 12.97 4.59 9.44
C LEU A 141 12.84 5.77 8.48
N LYS A 142 14.00 6.22 7.97
CA LYS A 142 14.03 7.27 6.95
C LYS A 142 13.42 6.73 5.66
N THR A 143 12.35 7.35 5.21
CA THR A 143 11.73 7.04 3.92
C THR A 143 12.31 7.92 2.83
N ASP A 144 12.72 7.32 1.72
CA ASP A 144 12.94 8.08 0.49
C ASP A 144 11.59 8.24 -0.23
N THR A 145 11.02 9.44 -0.12
CA THR A 145 9.73 9.83 -0.71
C THR A 145 9.89 10.41 -2.11
N THR A 146 11.13 10.66 -2.55
CA THR A 146 11.42 11.38 -3.79
C THR A 146 11.17 10.54 -5.04
N ARG A 147 10.98 9.24 -4.87
CA ARG A 147 10.76 8.30 -5.95
C ARG A 147 9.28 7.99 -6.11
N GLN A 148 8.50 9.00 -6.49
CA GLN A 148 7.30 8.71 -7.27
C GLN A 148 7.79 7.93 -8.48
N ASP A 149 7.37 6.67 -8.64
CA ASP A 149 7.80 5.90 -9.81
C ASP A 149 7.31 6.67 -11.04
N ASN A 150 8.25 7.27 -11.77
CA ASN A 150 8.01 8.17 -12.91
C ASN A 150 7.14 7.49 -13.99
N ASN A 151 6.97 6.17 -13.91
CA ASN A 151 6.17 5.39 -14.83
C ASN A 151 4.73 5.11 -14.36
N THR A 152 4.37 5.30 -13.07
CA THR A 152 3.06 4.87 -12.54
C THR A 152 2.29 5.90 -11.73
N ASN A 153 2.89 7.02 -11.31
CA ASN A 153 2.27 8.02 -10.40
C ASN A 153 1.79 7.42 -9.07
N GLN A 154 2.24 6.22 -8.71
CA GLN A 154 1.79 5.51 -7.51
C GLN A 154 2.71 5.79 -6.32
N PRO A 155 2.14 5.84 -5.10
CA PRO A 155 2.91 6.11 -3.92
C PRO A 155 3.71 4.86 -3.53
N SER A 156 4.99 5.06 -3.26
CA SER A 156 5.94 4.04 -2.84
C SER A 156 6.73 4.55 -1.65
N PHE A 157 6.94 3.70 -0.65
CA PHE A 157 7.94 3.94 0.37
C PHE A 157 9.07 2.92 0.24
N HIS A 158 10.28 3.44 0.12
CA HIS A 158 11.52 2.67 0.15
C HIS A 158 12.14 2.79 1.54
N LEU A 159 12.17 1.67 2.27
CA LEU A 159 12.68 1.58 3.64
C LEU A 159 14.03 0.86 3.61
N PRO A 160 15.16 1.57 3.74
CA PRO A 160 16.46 0.94 3.91
C PRO A 160 16.53 0.26 5.29
N LEU A 161 17.06 -0.97 5.28
CA LEU A 161 17.16 -1.84 6.46
C LEU A 161 18.62 -2.27 6.65
N ASP A 162 19.38 -1.43 7.34
CA ASP A 162 20.83 -1.61 7.54
C ASP A 162 21.17 -2.97 8.18
N ASN A 163 20.35 -3.44 9.12
CA ASN A 163 20.56 -4.68 9.87
C ASN A 163 20.60 -5.94 8.99
N ILE A 164 19.91 -5.90 7.86
CA ILE A 164 19.84 -7.02 6.91
C ILE A 164 20.46 -6.67 5.55
N ASN A 165 21.15 -5.53 5.47
CA ASN A 165 21.66 -4.95 4.23
C ASN A 165 20.62 -5.07 3.10
N GLY A 166 19.44 -4.49 3.34
CA GLY A 166 18.28 -4.68 2.47
C GLY A 166 17.42 -3.44 2.33
N VAL A 167 16.41 -3.56 1.47
CA VAL A 167 15.39 -2.53 1.25
C VAL A 167 14.02 -3.21 1.23
N LEU A 168 13.10 -2.69 2.03
CA LEU A 168 11.69 -3.05 1.99
C LEU A 168 10.95 -1.98 1.18
N ASN A 169 10.37 -2.38 0.07
CA ASN A 169 9.51 -1.55 -0.76
C ASN A 169 8.07 -1.86 -0.44
N VAL A 170 7.27 -0.81 -0.23
CA VAL A 170 5.84 -0.92 0.02
C VAL A 170 5.11 0.05 -0.89
N ASP A 171 4.29 -0.49 -1.79
CA ASP A 171 3.62 0.24 -2.86
C ASP A 171 2.11 0.04 -2.77
N ILE A 172 1.35 1.09 -3.09
CA ILE A 172 -0.11 1.00 -3.23
C ILE A 172 -0.50 1.25 -4.68
N ASN A 173 -1.20 0.28 -5.26
CA ASN A 173 -1.75 0.37 -6.59
C ASN A 173 -3.29 0.42 -6.53
N TYR A 174 -3.87 1.34 -7.28
CA TYR A 174 -5.30 1.36 -7.57
C TYR A 174 -5.54 0.95 -9.03
N PRO A 175 -6.13 -0.24 -9.26
CA PRO A 175 -6.39 -0.74 -10.61
C PRO A 175 -7.57 -0.02 -11.30
N GLY A 176 -8.50 0.58 -10.54
CA GLY A 176 -9.63 1.36 -11.07
C GLY A 176 -10.72 0.62 -11.82
N GLU A 177 -10.44 -0.59 -12.27
CA GLU A 177 -11.36 -1.38 -13.07
C GLU A 177 -11.51 -2.79 -12.52
N SER A 178 -12.63 -3.40 -12.91
CA SER A 178 -12.86 -4.82 -12.66
C SER A 178 -12.07 -5.64 -13.67
N MET A 179 -10.92 -6.15 -13.24
CA MET A 179 -10.05 -6.94 -14.09
C MET A 179 -9.33 -8.01 -13.28
N ARG A 180 -8.65 -8.92 -13.98
CA ARG A 180 -7.71 -9.84 -13.35
C ARG A 180 -6.32 -9.41 -13.78
N ASP A 181 -5.41 -9.28 -12.83
CA ASP A 181 -4.03 -8.92 -13.17
C ASP A 181 -3.43 -10.00 -14.09
N LEU A 182 -2.64 -9.56 -15.07
CA LEU A 182 -1.87 -10.43 -15.95
C LEU A 182 -0.65 -10.99 -15.24
N LYS A 183 -0.13 -10.26 -14.24
CA LYS A 183 1.01 -10.66 -13.42
C LYS A 183 0.54 -11.53 -12.25
N PHE A 184 1.35 -12.52 -11.89
CA PHE A 184 1.10 -13.31 -10.68
C PHE A 184 1.17 -12.42 -9.43
N PRO A 185 0.32 -12.65 -8.42
CA PRO A 185 -0.60 -13.79 -8.27
C PRO A 185 -1.98 -13.64 -8.94
N LYS A 186 -2.12 -12.76 -9.95
CA LYS A 186 -3.34 -12.59 -10.77
C LYS A 186 -4.58 -12.28 -9.94
N LEU A 187 -4.43 -11.41 -8.95
CA LEU A 187 -5.53 -10.99 -8.09
C LEU A 187 -6.64 -10.37 -8.95
N HIS A 188 -7.87 -10.68 -8.59
CA HIS A 188 -9.03 -10.02 -9.16
C HIS A 188 -9.23 -8.68 -8.47
N SER A 189 -9.24 -7.60 -9.26
CA SER A 189 -9.61 -6.27 -8.80
C SER A 189 -11.05 -5.95 -9.14
N THR A 190 -11.63 -5.05 -8.35
CA THR A 190 -12.82 -4.28 -8.67
C THR A 190 -12.46 -2.79 -8.55
N PRO A 191 -13.34 -1.86 -8.97
CA PRO A 191 -13.16 -0.43 -8.67
C PRO A 191 -13.12 -0.08 -7.17
N LYS A 192 -13.40 -1.04 -6.28
CA LYS A 192 -13.29 -0.89 -4.82
C LYS A 192 -12.03 -1.52 -4.23
N SER A 193 -11.18 -2.10 -5.08
CA SER A 193 -10.00 -2.86 -4.67
C SER A 193 -8.76 -1.98 -4.71
N TYR A 194 -7.85 -2.26 -3.77
CA TYR A 194 -6.49 -1.70 -3.75
C TYR A 194 -5.51 -2.85 -3.61
N PHE A 195 -4.38 -2.74 -4.27
CA PHE A 195 -3.29 -3.69 -4.13
C PHE A 195 -2.16 -3.09 -3.32
N LEU A 196 -1.80 -3.78 -2.25
CA LEU A 196 -0.60 -3.51 -1.48
C LEU A 196 0.48 -4.47 -1.97
N ASN A 197 1.50 -3.92 -2.62
CA ASN A 197 2.66 -4.70 -3.01
C ASN A 197 3.77 -4.47 -2.00
N ILE A 198 4.35 -5.56 -1.51
CA ILE A 198 5.45 -5.53 -0.57
C ILE A 198 6.56 -6.38 -1.13
N ALA A 199 7.72 -5.79 -1.32
CA ALA A 199 8.91 -6.48 -1.81
C ALA A 199 10.09 -6.22 -0.88
N LEU A 200 10.62 -7.29 -0.30
CA LEU A 200 11.87 -7.25 0.44
C LEU A 200 13.01 -7.73 -0.47
N LYS A 201 14.04 -6.89 -0.62
CA LYS A 201 15.34 -7.34 -1.08
C LYS A 201 16.29 -7.32 0.11
N ALA A 202 16.84 -8.48 0.47
CA ALA A 202 17.83 -8.61 1.53
C ALA A 202 19.02 -9.43 1.03
N ASP A 203 20.22 -9.07 1.47
CA ASP A 203 21.46 -9.77 1.11
C ASP A 203 22.06 -10.53 2.30
N ASN A 204 21.60 -10.25 3.53
CA ASN A 204 22.13 -10.87 4.75
C ASN A 204 21.29 -12.08 5.20
N TYR A 205 21.70 -13.28 4.79
CA TYR A 205 21.13 -14.55 5.21
C TYR A 205 22.10 -15.28 6.14
N THR A 206 22.13 -14.88 7.41
CA THR A 206 23.01 -15.50 8.42
C THR A 206 22.59 -16.92 8.80
N LEU A 207 21.34 -17.30 8.53
CA LEU A 207 20.76 -18.59 8.88
C LEU A 207 20.47 -19.40 7.60
N PRO A 208 20.70 -20.73 7.61
CA PRO A 208 20.58 -21.55 6.41
C PRO A 208 19.15 -21.59 5.84
N ASN A 209 18.13 -21.57 6.69
CA ASN A 209 16.72 -21.61 6.28
C ASN A 209 16.02 -20.30 6.68
N THR A 210 16.65 -19.16 6.35
CA THR A 210 16.11 -17.84 6.68
C THR A 210 14.78 -17.61 5.96
N ARG A 211 13.74 -17.28 6.73
CA ARG A 211 12.47 -16.73 6.23
C ARG A 211 12.22 -15.35 6.83
N PHE A 212 11.39 -14.59 6.13
CA PHE A 212 10.94 -13.28 6.56
C PHE A 212 9.41 -13.25 6.69
N ALA A 213 8.92 -12.51 7.68
CA ALA A 213 7.52 -12.23 7.88
C ALA A 213 7.31 -10.75 8.24
N LEU A 214 6.10 -10.26 8.04
CA LEU A 214 5.69 -8.93 8.46
C LEU A 214 4.61 -9.03 9.53
N GLU A 215 4.74 -8.18 10.54
CA GLU A 215 3.67 -7.95 11.50
C GLU A 215 2.81 -6.77 11.06
N PHE A 216 1.50 -7.02 10.98
CA PHE A 216 0.49 -6.02 10.67
C PHE A 216 -0.47 -5.82 11.83
N TYR A 217 -0.81 -4.56 12.13
CA TYR A 217 -1.98 -4.24 12.94
C TYR A 217 -3.09 -3.68 12.07
N ILE A 218 -4.30 -4.15 12.33
CA ILE A 218 -5.50 -3.71 11.65
C ILE A 218 -6.38 -3.01 12.68
N ILE A 219 -6.74 -1.77 12.36
CA ILE A 219 -7.69 -0.97 13.14
C ILE A 219 -8.87 -0.71 12.23
N GLN A 220 -10.08 -0.97 12.73
CA GLN A 220 -11.29 -0.80 11.95
C GLN A 220 -12.39 -0.15 12.79
N LEU A 221 -13.11 0.78 12.17
CA LEU A 221 -14.31 1.39 12.72
C LEU A 221 -15.50 0.99 11.85
N GLY A 222 -16.62 0.63 12.48
CA GLY A 222 -17.89 0.37 11.80
C GLY A 222 -18.19 -1.10 11.48
N ILE A 223 -17.32 -2.05 11.86
CA ILE A 223 -17.56 -3.50 11.72
C ILE A 223 -17.22 -4.21 13.04
N GLU A 224 -18.11 -5.04 13.56
CA GLU A 224 -17.84 -5.92 14.70
C GLU A 224 -17.19 -7.23 14.22
N GLY A 225 -15.98 -7.52 14.71
CA GLY A 225 -15.28 -8.77 14.47
C GLY A 225 -14.59 -8.85 13.09
N THR A 226 -13.26 -8.90 13.08
CA THR A 226 -12.49 -9.26 11.89
C THR A 226 -12.36 -10.78 11.80
N HIS A 227 -13.00 -11.37 10.80
CA HIS A 227 -12.85 -12.80 10.50
C HIS A 227 -11.99 -12.98 9.26
N PHE A 228 -10.90 -13.72 9.39
CA PHE A 228 -10.18 -14.23 8.23
C PHE A 228 -11.06 -15.28 7.55
N SER A 229 -11.48 -14.99 6.33
CA SER A 229 -12.12 -15.97 5.45
C SER A 229 -11.13 -16.36 4.36
N SER A 230 -10.96 -17.66 4.17
CA SER A 230 -10.25 -18.19 3.00
C SER A 230 -11.27 -18.42 1.91
N SER A 231 -11.08 -17.79 0.76
CA SER A 231 -11.82 -18.09 -0.46
C SER A 231 -10.85 -18.70 -1.46
N LYS A 232 -11.31 -19.75 -2.16
CA LYS A 232 -10.57 -20.38 -3.26
C LYS A 232 -11.28 -20.04 -4.55
N TYR A 233 -10.54 -19.48 -5.50
CA TYR A 233 -11.01 -19.30 -6.86
C TYR A 233 -10.56 -20.50 -7.72
N ILE A 234 -11.25 -20.75 -8.83
CA ILE A 234 -10.93 -21.85 -9.76
C ILE A 234 -9.46 -21.79 -10.21
N ASP A 235 -8.90 -20.59 -10.35
CA ASP A 235 -7.51 -20.40 -10.79
C ASP A 235 -6.48 -20.81 -9.73
N ASP A 236 -6.82 -20.78 -8.45
CA ASP A 236 -5.95 -21.24 -7.35
C ASP A 236 -5.74 -22.77 -7.40
N GLN A 237 -6.54 -23.50 -8.18
CA GLN A 237 -6.36 -24.94 -8.42
C GLN A 237 -5.29 -25.24 -9.48
N TYR A 238 -4.98 -24.27 -10.35
CA TYR A 238 -4.06 -24.46 -11.48
C TYR A 238 -2.70 -23.77 -11.26
N THR A 239 -2.57 -22.96 -10.20
CA THR A 239 -1.29 -22.46 -9.69
C THR A 239 -1.28 -22.56 -8.15
N PRO A 240 -0.91 -23.74 -7.61
CA PRO A 240 -0.91 -24.03 -6.17
C PRO A 240 0.17 -23.25 -5.40
#